data_AF-A0A517VMH3-F1
#
_entry.id   AF-A0A517VMH3-F1
#
_cell.length_a   1.000
_cell.length_b   1.000
_cell.length_c   1.000
_cell.angle_alpha   90.00
_cell.angle_beta   90.00
_cell.angle_gamma   90.00
#
_symmetry.space_group_name_H-M   'P 1'
#
loop_
_entity.id
_entity.type
_entity.pdbx_description
1 polymer ?
#
loop_
_entity_poly.entity_id
_entity_poly.type
_entity_poly.pdbx_seq_one_letter_code
_entity_poly.pdbx_strand_id
1 'polypeptide(L)'
;MKSVAGLAVILLWTAVSTAAEPAPEEDYAAIAGIWVRNDQDAKGSPLRVEQELTRQLSKVTVYDRLGRRVHQHQAKYRLQRMSDARLFIYYDLEVVEGPNKGRKSPAPQSFVYRIKDDRFIQVEGILNSDQQSPRLLIWWKNKPAASPREG
;
A
#
# COMPACT_ATOMS: atom_id res chain seq x y z
N MET A 1 50.27 -25.97 -40.74
CA MET A 1 50.33 -25.62 -39.30
C MET A 1 49.97 -24.15 -39.13
N LYS A 2 48.98 -23.86 -38.26
CA LYS A 2 48.73 -22.59 -37.51
C LYS A 2 48.18 -21.42 -38.35
N SER A 3 47.07 -20.74 -38.02
CA SER A 3 46.19 -20.74 -36.84
C SER A 3 44.82 -20.17 -37.23
N VAL A 4 43.74 -20.77 -36.71
CA VAL A 4 42.39 -20.17 -36.65
C VAL A 4 42.31 -19.45 -35.30
N ALA A 5 42.10 -18.13 -35.31
CA ALA A 5 41.84 -17.35 -34.10
C ALA A 5 40.34 -17.01 -34.06
N GLY A 6 39.64 -17.63 -33.12
CA GLY A 6 38.18 -17.62 -33.00
C GLY A 6 37.60 -16.30 -32.51
N LEU A 7 36.38 -16.02 -32.99
CA LEU A 7 35.48 -15.00 -32.44
C LEU A 7 35.16 -15.33 -30.98
N ALA A 8 35.50 -14.43 -30.07
CA ALA A 8 34.99 -14.45 -28.71
C ALA A 8 33.58 -13.84 -28.68
N VAL A 9 32.56 -14.67 -28.57
CA VAL A 9 31.19 -14.23 -28.27
C VAL A 9 31.12 -13.92 -26.78
N ILE A 10 31.04 -12.64 -26.42
CA ILE A 10 30.79 -12.20 -25.04
C ILE A 10 29.29 -12.35 -24.78
N LEU A 11 28.90 -13.46 -24.15
CA LEU A 11 27.56 -13.63 -23.58
C LEU A 11 27.47 -12.75 -22.32
N LEU A 12 26.93 -11.54 -22.48
CA LEU A 12 26.48 -10.71 -21.36
C LEU A 12 25.27 -11.42 -20.72
N TRP A 13 25.52 -12.21 -19.68
CA TRP A 13 24.49 -12.68 -18.78
C TRP A 13 23.95 -11.47 -18.03
N THR A 14 22.83 -10.92 -18.50
CA THR A 14 22.02 -10.03 -17.66
C THR A 14 21.46 -10.89 -16.53
N ALA A 15 22.18 -10.92 -15.41
CA ALA A 15 21.62 -11.41 -14.16
C ALA A 15 20.37 -10.57 -13.91
N VAL A 16 19.20 -11.19 -14.09
CA VAL A 16 17.94 -10.60 -13.67
C VAL A 16 18.03 -10.54 -12.16
N SER A 17 18.45 -9.40 -11.63
CA SER A 17 18.45 -9.14 -10.19
C SER A 17 17.00 -9.29 -9.74
N THR A 18 16.72 -10.38 -9.01
CA THR A 18 15.45 -10.61 -8.30
C THR A 18 15.28 -9.67 -7.10
N ALA A 19 16.02 -8.56 -7.09
CA ALA A 19 16.03 -7.58 -6.02
C ALA A 19 14.78 -6.70 -6.11
N ALA A 20 14.23 -6.34 -4.96
CA ALA A 20 13.13 -5.38 -4.89
C ALA A 20 13.62 -3.99 -5.36
N GLU A 21 13.17 -3.58 -6.53
CA GLU A 21 13.51 -2.26 -7.09
C GLU A 21 12.53 -1.19 -6.59
N PRO A 22 12.96 0.08 -6.48
CA PRO A 22 12.02 1.18 -6.30
C PRO A 22 10.93 1.12 -7.37
N ALA A 23 9.66 1.20 -6.96
CA ALA A 23 8.59 1.17 -7.94
C ALA A 23 8.61 2.45 -8.80
N PRO A 24 8.28 2.33 -10.09
CA PRO A 24 8.18 3.48 -10.98
C PRO A 24 6.89 4.28 -10.74
N GLU A 25 6.78 5.45 -11.34
CA GLU A 25 5.72 6.43 -11.06
C GLU A 25 4.32 5.92 -11.37
N GLU A 26 4.16 5.02 -12.35
CA GLU A 26 2.85 4.46 -12.68
C GLU A 26 2.24 3.63 -11.53
N ASP A 27 3.05 3.06 -10.63
CA ASP A 27 2.53 2.37 -9.45
C ASP A 27 1.94 3.37 -8.45
N TYR A 28 2.58 4.52 -8.26
CA TYR A 28 2.05 5.59 -7.42
C TYR A 28 0.75 6.15 -8.00
N ALA A 29 0.71 6.38 -9.32
CA ALA A 29 -0.49 6.83 -10.01
C ALA A 29 -1.64 5.80 -9.92
N ALA A 30 -1.33 4.50 -10.01
CA ALA A 30 -2.33 3.44 -9.94
C ALA A 30 -3.02 3.34 -8.57
N ILE A 31 -2.27 3.55 -7.48
CA ILE A 31 -2.84 3.48 -6.11
C ILE A 31 -3.42 4.83 -5.64
N ALA A 32 -3.19 5.93 -6.36
CA ALA A 32 -3.67 7.24 -5.96
C ALA A 32 -5.20 7.32 -5.88
N GLY A 33 -5.68 8.08 -4.88
CA GLY A 33 -7.09 8.34 -4.62
C GLY A 33 -7.54 7.93 -3.23
N ILE A 34 -8.86 7.88 -3.05
CA ILE A 34 -9.49 7.50 -1.78
C ILE A 34 -10.04 6.08 -1.93
N TRP A 35 -9.67 5.24 -0.97
CA TRP A 35 -10.10 3.84 -0.88
C TRP A 35 -10.90 3.64 0.40
N VAL A 36 -11.98 2.87 0.34
CA VAL A 36 -12.87 2.62 1.47
C VAL A 36 -12.93 1.14 1.79
N ARG A 37 -13.07 0.80 3.07
CA ARG A 37 -13.49 -0.54 3.51
C ARG A 37 -14.38 -0.43 4.75
N ASN A 38 -15.17 -1.46 4.98
CA ASN A 38 -15.87 -1.63 6.26
C ASN A 38 -15.00 -2.47 7.20
N ASP A 39 -15.09 -2.17 8.49
CA ASP A 39 -14.41 -2.91 9.56
C ASP A 39 -15.33 -2.96 10.79
N GLN A 40 -14.85 -3.54 11.88
CA GLN A 40 -15.53 -3.57 13.17
C GLN A 40 -14.58 -3.18 14.31
N ASP A 41 -15.14 -2.53 15.34
CA ASP A 41 -14.40 -2.32 16.59
C ASP A 41 -14.31 -3.62 17.40
N ALA A 42 -13.58 -3.58 18.53
CA ALA A 42 -13.41 -4.74 19.42
C ALA A 42 -14.74 -5.29 20.01
N LYS A 43 -15.84 -4.53 19.92
CA LYS A 43 -17.18 -4.92 20.38
C LYS A 43 -18.08 -5.34 19.21
N GLY A 44 -17.55 -5.40 17.99
CA GLY A 44 -18.30 -5.73 16.78
C GLY A 44 -19.09 -4.56 16.17
N SER A 45 -18.96 -3.34 16.69
CA SER A 45 -19.65 -2.17 16.12
C SER A 45 -19.06 -1.83 14.75
N PRO A 46 -19.90 -1.49 13.74
CA PRO A 46 -19.40 -1.21 12.41
C PRO A 46 -18.56 0.07 12.37
N LEU A 47 -17.46 0.00 11.63
CA LEU A 47 -16.56 1.10 11.31
C LEU A 47 -16.46 1.27 9.80
N ARG A 48 -16.32 2.52 9.35
CA ARG A 48 -15.95 2.85 7.98
C ARG A 48 -14.51 3.36 7.99
N VAL A 49 -13.65 2.77 7.18
CA VAL A 49 -12.24 3.14 7.09
C VAL A 49 -11.98 3.72 5.70
N GLU A 50 -11.40 4.91 5.65
CA GLU A 50 -10.91 5.56 4.45
C GLU A 50 -9.37 5.55 4.45
N GLN A 51 -8.77 5.27 3.30
CA GLN A 51 -7.36 5.46 3.04
C GLN A 51 -7.20 6.39 1.83
N GLU A 52 -6.69 7.60 2.07
CA GLU A 52 -6.31 8.54 1.03
C GLU A 52 -4.82 8.38 0.72
N LEU A 53 -4.53 8.15 -0.55
CA LEU A 53 -3.18 8.00 -1.08
C LEU A 53 -2.89 9.12 -2.08
N THR A 54 -1.93 9.97 -1.71
CA THR A 54 -1.29 10.93 -2.61
C THR A 54 0.12 10.45 -2.92
N ARG A 55 0.87 11.14 -3.77
CA ARG A 55 2.24 10.74 -4.11
C ARG A 55 3.20 10.70 -2.92
N GLN A 56 2.95 11.53 -1.90
CA GLN A 56 3.84 11.74 -0.77
C GLN A 56 3.31 11.14 0.54
N LEU A 57 2.01 10.93 0.65
CA LEU A 57 1.35 10.67 1.93
C LEU A 57 0.26 9.60 1.82
N SER A 58 0.22 8.72 2.82
CA SER A 58 -0.92 7.87 3.13
C SER A 58 -1.61 8.43 4.36
N LYS A 59 -2.91 8.67 4.28
CA LYS A 59 -3.74 9.10 5.41
C LYS A 59 -4.88 8.11 5.58
N VAL A 60 -5.00 7.54 6.78
CA VAL A 60 -6.08 6.62 7.11
C VAL A 60 -6.98 7.25 8.16
N THR A 61 -8.27 7.27 7.88
CA THR A 61 -9.30 7.82 8.75
C THR A 61 -10.34 6.76 9.07
N VAL A 62 -10.69 6.61 10.34
CA VAL A 62 -11.70 5.67 10.83
C VAL A 62 -12.89 6.44 11.35
N TYR A 63 -14.07 6.09 10.86
CA TYR A 63 -15.35 6.66 11.24
C TYR A 63 -16.18 5.64 11.99
N ASP A 64 -16.85 6.07 13.07
CA ASP A 64 -17.86 5.27 13.75
C ASP A 64 -19.18 5.23 12.96
N ARG A 65 -20.14 4.46 13.48
CA ARG A 65 -21.50 4.33 12.92
C ARG A 65 -22.28 5.64 12.83
N LEU A 66 -21.88 6.68 13.56
CA LEU A 66 -22.50 8.00 13.54
C LEU A 66 -21.78 8.95 12.57
N GLY A 67 -20.79 8.46 11.82
CA GLY A 67 -19.97 9.25 10.91
C GLY A 67 -18.96 10.14 11.63
N ARG A 68 -18.71 9.93 12.93
CA ARG A 68 -17.70 10.69 13.67
C ARG A 68 -16.34 10.06 13.44
N ARG A 69 -15.33 10.88 13.18
CA ARG A 69 -13.94 10.42 13.16
C ARG A 69 -13.53 9.99 14.57
N VAL A 70 -13.07 8.75 14.68
CA VAL A 70 -12.61 8.17 15.96
C VAL A 70 -11.13 7.87 15.98
N HIS A 71 -10.50 7.82 14.80
CA HIS A 71 -9.05 7.67 14.65
C HIS A 71 -8.61 8.27 13.32
N GLN A 72 -7.44 8.90 13.30
CA GLN A 72 -6.76 9.27 12.07
C GLN A 72 -5.26 9.14 12.26
N HIS A 73 -4.58 8.57 11.28
CA HIS A 73 -3.13 8.59 11.21
C HIS A 73 -2.65 8.91 9.79
N GLN A 74 -1.43 9.40 9.70
CA GLN A 74 -0.76 9.68 8.45
C GLN A 74 0.65 9.10 8.46
N ALA A 75 1.15 8.74 7.29
CA ALA A 75 2.50 8.22 7.13
C ALA A 75 3.05 8.57 5.74
N LYS A 76 4.36 8.78 5.64
CA LYS A 76 5.03 8.76 4.33
C LYS A 76 5.10 7.33 3.85
N TYR A 77 5.23 7.14 2.54
CA TYR A 77 5.42 5.80 2.01
C TYR A 77 6.28 5.80 0.75
N ARG A 78 6.80 4.62 0.45
CA ARG A 78 7.45 4.28 -0.81
C ARG A 78 6.97 2.93 -1.29
N LEU A 79 7.00 2.74 -2.59
CA LEU A 79 6.62 1.50 -3.24
C LEU A 79 7.87 0.79 -3.75
N GLN A 80 7.86 -0.54 -3.70
CA GLN A 80 8.84 -1.39 -4.38
C GLN A 80 8.12 -2.37 -5.29
N ARG A 81 8.77 -2.69 -6.40
CA ARG A 81 8.30 -3.67 -7.36
C ARG A 81 9.27 -4.86 -7.36
N MET A 82 8.69 -6.05 -7.23
CA MET A 82 9.37 -7.34 -7.34
C MET A 82 8.82 -8.05 -8.58
N SER A 83 9.43 -9.15 -8.99
CA SER A 83 9.03 -9.92 -10.17
C SER A 83 7.57 -10.38 -10.13
N ASP A 84 7.06 -10.73 -8.96
CA ASP A 84 5.78 -11.38 -8.72
C ASP A 84 4.90 -10.67 -7.67
N ALA A 85 5.42 -9.61 -7.05
CA ALA A 85 4.76 -8.88 -6.00
C ALA A 85 5.04 -7.38 -6.06
N ARG A 86 4.16 -6.61 -5.44
CA ARG A 86 4.41 -5.18 -5.16
C ARG A 86 4.35 -4.97 -3.67
N LEU A 87 5.26 -4.15 -3.17
CA LEU A 87 5.42 -3.90 -1.75
C LEU A 87 5.14 -2.43 -1.46
N PHE A 88 4.29 -2.17 -0.48
CA PHE A 88 4.02 -0.85 0.05
C PHE A 88 4.74 -0.74 1.39
N ILE A 89 5.55 0.29 1.58
CA ILE A 89 6.34 0.51 2.80
C ILE A 89 6.00 1.89 3.33
N TYR A 90 5.41 1.97 4.53
CA TYR A 90 5.17 3.24 5.21
C TYR A 90 6.07 3.45 6.41
N TYR A 91 6.36 4.73 6.68
CA TYR A 91 7.25 5.18 7.74
C TYR A 91 6.84 6.59 8.19
N ASP A 92 7.43 7.07 9.28
CA ASP A 92 7.03 8.32 9.95
C ASP A 92 5.53 8.34 10.29
N LEU A 93 4.95 7.18 10.67
CA LEU A 93 3.53 7.12 11.02
C LEU A 93 3.27 7.94 12.27
N GLU A 94 2.29 8.83 12.20
CA GLU A 94 1.82 9.66 13.30
C GLU A 94 0.30 9.59 13.42
N VAL A 95 -0.19 9.33 14.63
CA VAL A 95 -1.61 9.42 14.96
C VAL A 95 -1.96 10.89 15.20
N VAL A 96 -2.88 11.43 14.40
CA VAL A 96 -3.27 12.85 14.44
C VAL A 96 -4.63 13.08 15.11
N GLU A 97 -5.46 12.04 15.21
CA GLU A 97 -6.76 12.06 15.88
C GLU A 97 -7.05 10.70 16.55
N GLY A 98 -7.75 10.72 17.68
CA GLY A 98 -8.11 9.52 18.47
C GLY A 98 -7.33 9.38 19.78
N PRO A 99 -7.57 8.30 20.56
CA PRO A 99 -7.01 8.12 21.91
C PRO A 99 -5.47 8.12 21.98
N ASN A 100 -4.81 7.81 20.87
CA ASN A 100 -3.35 7.74 20.77
C ASN A 100 -2.73 8.95 20.04
N LYS A 101 -3.42 10.09 19.97
CA LYS A 101 -2.93 11.29 19.27
C LYS A 101 -1.52 11.68 19.72
N GLY A 102 -0.66 12.00 18.75
CA GLY A 102 0.76 12.33 18.92
C GLY A 102 1.67 11.10 18.96
N ARG A 103 1.14 9.88 19.06
CA ARG A 103 1.94 8.66 19.02
C ARG A 103 2.56 8.48 17.62
N LYS A 104 3.86 8.20 17.60
CA LYS A 104 4.63 7.89 16.40
C LYS A 104 5.05 6.42 16.36
N SER A 105 5.10 5.82 15.17
CA SER A 105 5.71 4.50 15.00
C SER A 105 7.23 4.63 14.78
N PRO A 106 8.07 3.95 15.57
CA PRO A 106 9.53 4.06 15.42
C PRO A 106 10.08 3.26 14.24
N ALA A 107 9.35 2.24 13.76
CA ALA A 107 9.79 1.35 12.70
C ALA A 107 8.88 1.46 11.46
N PRO A 108 9.45 1.39 10.24
CA PRO A 108 8.67 1.19 9.03
C PRO A 108 7.88 -0.11 9.09
N GLN A 109 6.73 -0.12 8.43
CA GLN A 109 5.89 -1.30 8.25
C GLN A 109 5.59 -1.47 6.77
N SER A 110 5.39 -2.72 6.35
CA SER A 110 5.26 -3.05 4.94
C SER A 110 4.15 -4.06 4.71
N PHE A 111 3.56 -4.04 3.51
CA PHE A 111 2.59 -5.04 3.09
C PHE A 111 2.66 -5.29 1.58
N VAL A 112 2.32 -6.51 1.17
CA VAL A 112 2.19 -6.85 -0.25
C VAL A 112 0.86 -6.32 -0.75
N TYR A 113 0.82 -5.80 -1.98
CA TYR A 113 -0.42 -5.29 -2.54
C TYR A 113 -0.63 -5.65 -4.01
N ARG A 114 -1.89 -5.56 -4.43
CA ARG A 114 -2.33 -5.64 -5.82
C ARG A 114 -3.47 -4.67 -6.08
N ILE A 115 -3.44 -4.01 -7.23
CA ILE A 115 -4.61 -3.29 -7.77
C ILE A 115 -5.27 -4.19 -8.81
N LYS A 116 -6.59 -4.37 -8.71
CA LYS A 116 -7.39 -5.09 -9.70
C LYS A 116 -8.77 -4.45 -9.80
N ASP A 117 -9.07 -3.87 -10.96
CA ASP A 117 -10.29 -3.08 -11.18
C ASP A 117 -10.35 -1.93 -10.15
N ASP A 118 -11.51 -1.69 -9.54
CA ASP A 118 -11.70 -0.73 -8.47
C ASP A 118 -11.32 -1.27 -7.08
N ARG A 119 -10.36 -2.22 -6.99
CA ARG A 119 -9.93 -2.81 -5.72
C ARG A 119 -8.45 -2.64 -5.47
N PHE A 120 -8.14 -2.22 -4.26
CA PHE A 120 -6.80 -2.22 -3.69
C PHE A 120 -6.74 -3.31 -2.62
N ILE A 121 -6.00 -4.37 -2.93
CA ILE A 121 -5.89 -5.58 -2.12
C ILE A 121 -4.56 -5.50 -1.39
N GLN A 122 -4.59 -5.63 -0.06
CA GLN A 122 -3.41 -5.61 0.80
C GLN A 122 -3.31 -6.93 1.57
N VAL A 123 -2.10 -7.47 1.65
CA VAL A 123 -1.77 -8.62 2.48
C VAL A 123 -0.71 -8.17 3.48
N GLU A 124 -1.13 -8.05 4.73
CA GLU A 124 -0.28 -7.60 5.84
C GLU A 124 0.08 -8.77 6.75
N GLY A 125 1.18 -8.69 7.50
CA GLY A 125 1.53 -9.68 8.51
C GLY A 125 2.16 -10.96 7.97
N ILE A 126 2.58 -10.97 6.69
CA ILE A 126 3.15 -12.14 6.02
C ILE A 126 4.66 -12.04 5.81
N LEU A 127 5.27 -10.88 6.05
CA LEU A 127 6.70 -10.69 5.89
C LEU A 127 7.43 -11.14 7.15
N ASN A 128 8.66 -11.63 7.01
CA ASN A 128 9.46 -12.15 8.14
C ASN A 128 9.64 -11.14 9.29
N SER A 129 9.58 -9.83 8.99
CA SER A 129 9.72 -8.76 9.98
C SER A 129 8.42 -8.42 10.71
N ASP A 130 7.28 -8.97 10.28
CA ASP A 130 5.98 -8.60 10.82
C ASP A 130 5.74 -9.30 12.17
N GLN A 131 5.27 -8.51 13.14
CA GLN A 131 4.87 -9.02 14.46
C GLN A 131 3.36 -9.27 14.56
N GLN A 132 2.60 -8.91 13.53
CA GLN A 132 1.15 -9.01 13.51
C GLN A 132 0.72 -10.29 12.79
N SER A 133 -0.42 -10.85 13.17
CA SER A 133 -1.01 -11.98 12.46
C SER A 133 -1.36 -11.59 11.01
N PRO A 134 -1.23 -12.53 10.06
CA PRO A 134 -1.59 -12.30 8.67
C PRO A 134 -3.04 -11.82 8.52
N ARG A 135 -3.26 -10.84 7.65
CA ARG A 135 -4.60 -10.38 7.25
C ARG A 135 -4.66 -10.00 5.78
N LEU A 136 -5.80 -10.27 5.16
CA LEU A 136 -6.16 -9.79 3.83
C LEU A 136 -7.16 -8.64 3.97
N LEU A 137 -6.79 -7.45 3.47
CA LEU A 137 -7.69 -6.31 3.37
C LEU A 137 -8.05 -6.05 1.91
N ILE A 138 -9.34 -5.85 1.66
CA ILE A 138 -9.84 -5.42 0.35
C ILE A 138 -10.42 -4.03 0.54
N TRP A 139 -9.89 -3.08 -0.22
CA TRP A 139 -10.37 -1.71 -0.26
C TRP A 139 -11.01 -1.44 -1.61
N TRP A 140 -12.13 -0.73 -1.62
CA TRP A 140 -12.85 -0.34 -2.83
C TRP A 140 -12.56 1.12 -3.15
N LYS A 141 -12.35 1.42 -4.43
CA LYS A 141 -12.14 2.81 -4.85
C LYS A 141 -13.39 3.61 -4.53
N ASN A 142 -13.24 4.70 -3.79
CA ASN A 142 -14.36 5.57 -3.46
C ASN A 142 -14.76 6.32 -4.72
N LYS A 143 -15.83 5.87 -5.38
CA LYS A 143 -16.44 6.63 -6.47
C LYS A 143 -17.17 7.82 -5.84
N PRO A 144 -16.97 9.06 -6.31
CA PRO A 144 -17.87 10.13 -5.92
C PRO A 144 -19.30 9.68 -6.24
N ALA A 145 -20.23 9.92 -5.31
CA ALA A 145 -21.64 9.67 -5.57
C ALA A 145 -21.99 10.39 -6.89
N ALA A 146 -22.61 9.67 -7.83
CA ALA A 146 -23.12 10.30 -9.04
C ALA A 146 -23.98 11.50 -8.61
N SER A 147 -23.69 12.69 -9.16
CA SER A 147 -24.49 13.89 -8.87
C SER A 147 -25.97 13.53 -8.95
N PRO A 148 -26.81 13.96 -7.98
CA PRO A 148 -28.25 13.80 -8.11
C PRO A 148 -28.64 14.33 -9.50
N ARG A 149 -29.30 13.50 -10.31
CA ARG A 149 -29.88 13.98 -11.56
C ARG A 149 -30.74 15.18 -11.20
N GLU A 150 -30.43 16.34 -11.77
CA GLU A 150 -31.31 17.50 -11.69
C GLU A 150 -32.70 17.04 -12.17
N GLY A 151 -33.66 17.09 -11.25
CA GLY A 151 -35.05 16.73 -11.51
C GLY A 151 -35.82 17.90 -12.12
#